data_AF-A0A7K2CS15-F1
#
_entry.id   AF-A0A7K2CS15-F1
#
_cell.length_a   1.000
_cell.length_b   1.000
_cell.length_c   1.000
_cell.angle_alpha   90.00
_cell.angle_beta   90.00
_cell.angle_gamma   90.00
#
_symmetry.space_group_name_H-M   'P 1'
#
loop_
_entity.id
_entity.type
_entity.pdbx_description
1 polymer ?
#
loop_
_entity_poly.entity_id
_entity_poly.type
_entity_poly.pdbx_seq_one_letter_code
_entity_poly.pdbx_strand_id
1 'polypeptide(L)' 'MIQDDGRGLPDDFELQVIPRGDQHWGLASILRQAQRQGGDLEVAAGEDGGTIVRISLPLKAV' A
#
# COMPACT_ATOMS: atom_id res chain seq x y z
N MET A 1 -0.34 4.46 9.37
CA MET A 1 -1.34 4.94 8.39
C MET A 1 -0.89 6.31 7.93
N ILE A 2 -0.99 6.56 6.62
CA ILE A 2 -0.76 7.87 6.01
C ILE A 2 -2.04 8.23 5.27
N GLN A 3 -2.45 9.49 5.34
CA GLN A 3 -3.61 10.03 4.63
C GLN A 3 -3.21 11.34 3.96
N ASP A 4 -3.78 11.58 2.78
CA ASP A 4 -3.73 12.86 2.07
C ASP A 4 -5.14 13.28 1.63
N ASP A 5 -5.29 14.57 1.36
CA ASP A 5 -6.49 15.26 0.87
C ASP A 5 -6.38 15.58 -0.65
N GLY A 6 -5.66 14.72 -1.39
CA GLY A 6 -5.52 14.84 -2.83
C GLY A 6 -6.80 14.50 -3.60
N ARG A 7 -6.66 14.10 -4.86
CA ARG A 7 -7.81 13.76 -5.73
C ARG A 7 -8.29 12.32 -5.59
N GLY A 8 -7.65 11.55 -4.72
CA GLY A 8 -8.05 10.18 -4.42
C GLY A 8 -7.68 9.16 -5.49
N LEU A 9 -8.42 8.05 -5.48
CA LEU A 9 -8.20 6.90 -6.35
C LEU A 9 -9.34 6.78 -7.38
N PRO A 10 -9.07 6.26 -8.59
CA PRO A 10 -10.12 5.78 -9.49
C PRO A 10 -10.99 4.69 -8.84
N ASP A 11 -12.26 4.61 -9.25
CA ASP A 11 -13.23 3.63 -8.72
C ASP A 11 -12.80 2.17 -8.91
N ASP A 12 -12.00 1.89 -9.93
CA ASP A 12 -11.48 0.57 -10.31
C ASP A 12 -10.02 0.35 -9.88
N PHE A 13 -9.51 1.19 -8.97
CA PHE A 13 -8.14 1.05 -8.50
C PHE A 13 -7.94 -0.25 -7.72
N GLU A 14 -7.00 -1.07 -8.20
CA GLU A 14 -6.49 -2.23 -7.47
C GLU A 14 -4.97 -2.17 -7.39
N LEU A 15 -4.42 -2.31 -6.18
CA LEU A 15 -2.99 -2.42 -5.99
C LEU A 15 -2.51 -3.83 -6.34
N GLN A 16 -1.92 -3.98 -7.52
CA GLN A 16 -1.38 -5.27 -7.96
C GLN A 16 0.09 -5.46 -7.56
N VAL A 17 0.44 -6.68 -7.13
CA VAL A 17 1.84 -7.07 -6.92
C VAL A 17 2.51 -7.24 -8.29
N ILE A 18 3.45 -6.35 -8.62
CA ILE A 18 4.18 -6.45 -9.90
C ILE A 18 5.14 -7.68 -9.86
N PRO A 19 5.11 -8.57 -10.86
CA PRO A 19 6.07 -9.65 -11.03
C PRO A 19 7.53 -9.17 -11.08
N ARG A 20 8.49 -10.06 -10.86
CA ARG A 20 9.94 -9.73 -10.73
C ARG A 20 10.46 -8.86 -11.89
N GLY A 21 11.30 -7.88 -11.54
CA GLY A 21 11.99 -6.92 -12.41
C GLY A 21 12.93 -6.05 -11.57
N ASP A 22 13.80 -5.24 -12.16
CA ASP A 22 14.94 -4.67 -11.39
C ASP A 22 14.74 -3.21 -10.91
N GLN A 23 13.59 -2.59 -11.20
CA GLN A 23 13.29 -1.21 -10.77
C GLN A 23 11.91 -1.14 -10.12
N HIS A 24 11.89 -1.00 -8.80
CA HIS A 24 10.67 -1.04 -7.98
C HIS A 24 10.67 0.14 -7.00
N TRP A 25 10.14 1.28 -7.43
CA TRP A 25 9.97 2.48 -6.61
C TRP A 25 8.47 2.83 -6.56
N GLY A 26 7.77 2.41 -5.51
CA GLY A 26 6.33 2.69 -5.37
C GLY A 26 5.59 1.72 -4.44
N LEU A 27 4.27 1.92 -4.31
CA LEU A 27 3.38 1.18 -3.39
C LEU A 27 3.42 -0.33 -3.61
N ALA A 28 3.52 -0.81 -4.85
CA ALA A 28 3.67 -2.24 -5.15
C ALA A 28 4.96 -2.85 -4.54
N SER A 29 6.04 -2.06 -4.50
CA SER A 29 7.31 -2.45 -3.89
C SER A 29 7.19 -2.56 -2.37
N ILE A 30 6.43 -1.64 -1.76
CA ILE A 30 6.13 -1.61 -0.33
C ILE A 30 5.24 -2.80 0.03
N LEU A 31 4.18 -3.07 -0.74
CA LEU A 31 3.30 -4.23 -0.57
C LEU A 31 4.09 -5.53 -0.57
N ARG A 32 4.96 -5.73 -1.58
CA ARG A 32 5.83 -6.92 -1.65
C ARG A 32 6.72 -7.06 -0.41
N GLN A 33 7.26 -5.95 0.09
CA GLN A 33 8.13 -5.94 1.26
C GLN A 33 7.38 -6.16 2.58
N ALA A 34 6.13 -5.69 2.68
CA ALA A 34 5.24 -6.00 3.78
C ALA A 34 4.88 -7.49 3.77
N GLN A 35 4.45 -8.03 2.62
CA GLN A 35 4.11 -9.46 2.45
C GLN A 35 5.28 -10.39 2.80
N ARG A 36 6.52 -10.04 2.42
CA ARG A 36 7.74 -10.80 2.81
C ARG A 36 7.97 -10.84 4.32
N GLN A 37 7.41 -9.90 5.07
CA GLN A 37 7.51 -9.82 6.52
C GLN A 37 6.25 -10.36 7.22
N GLY A 38 5.34 -11.01 6.47
CA GLY A 38 4.06 -11.51 7.00
C GLY A 38 3.04 -10.41 7.26
N GLY A 39 3.25 -9.22 6.68
CA GLY A 39 2.34 -8.10 6.75
C GLY A 39 1.56 -7.87 5.46
N ASP A 40 0.92 -6.70 5.36
CA ASP A 40 0.11 -6.31 4.21
C ASP A 40 0.10 -4.79 4.00
N LEU A 41 -0.33 -4.35 2.81
CA LEU A 41 -0.52 -2.94 2.46
C LEU A 41 -1.88 -2.74 1.77
N GLU A 42 -2.71 -1.89 2.36
CA GLU A 42 -4.00 -1.47 1.83
C GLU A 42 -3.91 -0.02 1.35
N VAL A 43 -4.50 0.25 0.18
CA VAL A 43 -4.64 1.60 -0.40
C VAL A 43 -6.10 1.77 -0.74
N ALA A 44 -6.75 2.76 -0.13
CA ALA A 44 -8.19 2.97 -0.20
C ALA A 44 -8.53 4.45 -0.36
N ALA A 45 -9.75 4.75 -0.83
CA ALA A 45 -10.28 6.10 -0.84
C ALA A 45 -10.35 6.66 0.58
N GLY A 46 -9.91 7.91 0.75
CA GLY A 46 -9.96 8.66 1.99
C GLY A 46 -11.16 9.59 2.09
N GLU A 47 -11.28 10.26 3.24
CA GLU A 47 -12.23 11.36 3.41
C GLU A 47 -11.96 12.50 2.42
N ASP A 48 -13.00 13.29 2.12
CA ASP A 48 -12.95 14.44 1.20
C ASP A 48 -12.37 14.14 -0.19
N GLY A 49 -12.43 12.88 -0.62
CA GLY A 49 -11.91 12.43 -1.90
C GLY A 49 -10.40 12.22 -1.93
N GLY A 50 -9.74 12.12 -0.77
CA GLY A 50 -8.32 11.86 -0.64
C GLY A 50 -7.92 10.38 -0.74
N THR A 51 -6.72 10.03 -0.29
CA THR A 51 -6.23 8.63 -0.26
C THR A 51 -5.77 8.24 1.14
N ILE A 52 -6.03 7.00 1.53
CA ILE A 52 -5.50 6.37 2.74
C ILE A 52 -4.57 5.23 2.35
N VAL A 53 -3.39 5.19 2.95
CA VAL A 53 -2.42 4.09 2.85
C VAL A 53 -2.18 3.49 4.24
N ARG A 54 -2.46 2.20 4.39
CA ARG A 54 -2.32 1.45 5.64
C ARG A 54 -1.39 0.26 5.45
N ILE A 55 -0.29 0.25 6.18
CA ILE A 55 0.60 -0.90 6.28
C ILE A 55 0.39 -1.61 7.62
N SER A 56 0.28 -2.94 7.56
CA SER A 56 0.16 -3.82 8.72
C SER A 56 1.39 -4.73 8.76
N LEU A 57 2.06 -4.82 9.90
CA LEU A 57 3.23 -5.69 10.10
C LEU A 57 3.06 -6.48 11.40
N PRO A 58 3.42 -7.77 11.43
CA PRO A 58 3.45 -8.53 12.67
C PRO A 58 4.46 -7.92 13.66
N LEU A 59 4.07 -7.84 14.93
CA LEU A 59 5.02 -7.57 15.99
C LEU A 59 5.95 -8.78 16.12
N LYS A 60 7.27 -8.57 16.04
CA LYS A 60 8.22 -9.61 16.42
C LYS A 60 8.20 -9.73 17.94
N ALA A 61 7.95 -10.94 18.45
CA ALA A 61 8.32 -11.26 19.82
C ALA A 61 9.84 -11.13 19.93
N VAL A 62 10.29 -10.33 20.89
CA VAL A 62 11.72 -10.15 21.22
C VAL A 62 12.20 -11.34 22.02
#